data_AF-A0AAD5GPV3-F1
#
_entry.id   AF-A0AAD5GPV3-F1
#
_cell.length_a   1.000
_cell.length_b   1.000
_cell.length_c   1.000
_cell.angle_alpha   90.00
_cell.angle_beta   90.00
_cell.angle_gamma   90.00
#
_symmetry.space_group_name_H-M   'P 1'
#
loop_
_entity.id
_entity.type
_entity.pdbx_description
1 polymer ?
#
loop_
_entity_poly.entity_id
_entity_poly.type
_entity_poly.pdbx_seq_one_letter_code
_entity_poly.pdbx_strand_id
1 'polypeptide(L)' 'MWIMNNFINDIVEKLGQESSRLARYNNKPSITSREIQTAVGLVLPGELAKHAVSEGTKSVTKFTGT' A
#
# COMPACT_ATOMS: atom_id res chain seq x y z
N MET A 1 -15.02 -17.77 6.80
CA MET A 1 -14.75 -16.87 5.66
C MET A 1 -13.27 -17.00 5.25
N TRP A 2 -12.89 -18.11 4.59
CA TRP A 2 -11.47 -18.38 4.29
C TRP A 2 -10.98 -17.69 3.01
N ILE A 3 -11.87 -17.54 2.02
CA ILE A 3 -11.57 -16.91 0.72
C ILE A 3 -11.15 -15.45 0.89
N MET A 4 -11.91 -14.65 1.64
CA MET A 4 -11.56 -13.23 1.88
C MET A 4 -10.23 -13.09 2.62
N ASN A 5 -9.93 -13.99 3.56
CA ASN A 5 -8.66 -13.96 4.29
C ASN A 5 -7.46 -14.22 3.36
N ASN A 6 -7.58 -15.23 2.50
CA ASN A 6 -6.54 -15.54 1.51
C ASN A 6 -6.36 -14.40 0.49
N PHE A 7 -7.46 -13.79 0.04
CA PHE A 7 -7.40 -12.63 -0.86
C PHE A 7 -6.62 -11.47 -0.23
N ILE A 8 -6.90 -11.13 1.03
CA ILE A 8 -6.19 -10.06 1.74
C ILE A 8 -4.69 -10.41 1.88
N ASN A 9 -4.37 -11.66 2.26
CA ASN A 9 -2.98 -12.08 2.41
C ASN A 9 -2.18 -11.95 1.10
N ASP A 10 -2.74 -12.39 -0.03
CA ASP A 10 -2.09 -12.28 -1.34
C ASP A 10 -1.83 -10.81 -1.74
N ILE A 11 -2.80 -9.92 -1.49
CA ILE A 11 -2.63 -8.49 -1.79
C ILE A 11 -1.59 -7.84 -0.88
N VAL A 12 -1.63 -8.12 0.42
CA VAL A 12 -0.66 -7.56 1.38
C VAL A 12 0.76 -8.01 1.06
N GLU A 13 0.94 -9.27 0.68
CA GLU A 13 2.24 -9.79 0.26
C GLU A 13 2.76 -9.06 -0.98
N LYS A 14 1.93 -8.92 -2.03
CA LYS A 14 2.28 -8.18 -3.25
C LYS A 14 2.65 -6.72 -2.95
N LEU A 15 1.88 -6.03 -2.13
CA LEU A 15 2.14 -4.65 -1.72
C LEU A 15 3.44 -4.52 -0.92
N GLY A 16 3.69 -5.45 0.01
CA GLY A 16 4.91 -5.47 0.82
C GLY A 16 6.17 -5.68 -0.01
N GLN A 17 6.12 -6.62 -0.96
CA GLN A 17 7.23 -6.88 -1.89
C GLN A 17 7.53 -5.65 -2.75
N GLU A 18 6.50 -5.02 -3.33
CA GLU A 18 6.68 -3.85 -4.19
C GLU A 18 7.14 -2.62 -3.40
N SER A 19 6.60 -2.40 -2.20
CA SER A 19 7.05 -1.33 -1.29
C SER A 19 8.52 -1.49 -0.89
N SER A 20 8.97 -2.73 -0.64
CA SER A 20 10.36 -3.06 -0.33
C SER A 20 11.29 -2.76 -1.51
N ARG A 21 10.87 -3.11 -2.74
CA ARG A 21 11.62 -2.76 -3.97
C ARG A 21 11.74 -1.25 -4.14
N LEU A 22 10.66 -0.50 -3.95
CA LEU A 22 10.65 0.95 -4.02
C LEU A 22 11.57 1.61 -2.98
N ALA A 23 11.59 1.10 -1.75
CA ALA A 23 12.52 1.57 -0.72
C ALA A 23 13.98 1.35 -1.12
N ARG A 24 14.29 0.16 -1.68
CA ARG A 24 15.62 -0.17 -2.19
C ARG A 24 16.04 0.72 -3.37
N TYR A 25 15.15 0.95 -4.34
CA TYR A 25 15.44 1.84 -5.47
C TYR A 25 15.73 3.28 -5.03
N ASN A 26 15.05 3.73 -3.97
CA ASN A 26 15.25 5.06 -3.40
C ASN A 26 16.37 5.13 -2.35
N ASN A 27 17.15 4.06 -2.16
CA ASN A 27 18.21 3.94 -1.15
C ASN A 27 17.75 4.27 0.27
N LYS A 28 16.49 3.95 0.61
CA LYS A 28 15.94 4.17 1.94
C LYS A 28 16.08 2.91 2.80
N PRO A 29 16.47 3.05 4.07
CA PRO A 29 16.59 1.91 4.99
C PRO A 29 15.23 1.42 5.51
N SER A 30 14.16 2.20 5.33
CA SER A 30 12.82 1.90 5.81
C SER A 30 11.76 2.17 4.75
N ILE A 31 10.65 1.42 4.83
CA ILE A 31 9.45 1.64 4.03
C ILE A 31 8.61 2.71 4.73
N THR A 32 8.25 3.77 4.02
CA THR A 32 7.35 4.82 4.52
C THR A 32 5.98 4.74 3.85
N SER A 33 5.01 5.54 4.33
CA SER A 33 3.68 5.65 3.71
C SER A 33 3.75 6.01 2.22
N ARG A 34 4.81 6.70 1.77
CA ARG A 34 5.03 7.05 0.37
C ARG A 34 5.32 5.84 -0.51
N GLU A 35 6.17 4.91 -0.06
CA GLU A 35 6.45 3.69 -0.80
C GLU A 35 5.21 2.79 -0.86
N ILE A 36 4.45 2.69 0.24
CA ILE A 36 3.18 1.95 0.27
C ILE A 36 2.16 2.57 -0.71
N GLN A 37 1.98 3.88 -0.69
CA GLN A 37 1.07 4.58 -1.59
C GLN A 37 1.45 4.36 -3.07
N THR A 38 2.74 4.40 -3.38
CA THR A 38 3.24 4.16 -4.74
C THR A 38 3.04 2.70 -5.14
N ALA A 39 3.32 1.74 -4.26
CA ALA A 39 3.08 0.32 -4.48
C ALA A 39 1.60 0.03 -4.75
N VAL A 40 0.67 0.66 -4.02
CA VAL A 40 -0.78 0.56 -4.26
C VAL A 40 -1.13 1.02 -5.68
N GLY A 41 -0.51 2.11 -6.15
CA GLY A 41 -0.68 2.60 -7.52
C GLY A 41 -0.15 1.68 -8.62
N LEU A 42 0.87 0.86 -8.31
CA LEU A 42 1.45 -0.10 -9.25
C LEU A 42 0.72 -1.46 -9.24
N VAL A 43 0.25 -1.91 -8.07
CA VAL A 43 -0.36 -3.23 -7.89
C VAL A 43 -1.85 -3.23 -8.23
N LEU A 44 -2.58 -2.16 -7.91
CA LEU A 44 -4.03 -2.08 -8.17
C LEU A 44 -4.32 -1.38 -9.50
N PRO A 45 -5.33 -1.83 -10.26
CA PRO A 45 -5.69 -1.21 -11.53
C PRO A 45 -6.60 0.01 -11.36
N GLY A 46 -6.35 1.05 -12.17
CA GLY A 46 -7.31 2.12 -12.47
C GLY A 46 -7.96 2.79 -11.25
N GLU A 47 -9.30 2.78 -11.20
CA GLU A 47 -10.09 3.40 -10.13
C GLU A 47 -9.86 2.76 -8.76
N LEU A 48 -9.51 1.47 -8.68
CA LEU A 48 -9.23 0.80 -7.41
C LEU A 48 -7.98 1.41 -6.74
N ALA A 49 -6.95 1.72 -7.52
CA ALA A 49 -5.77 2.39 -7.00
C ALA A 49 -6.12 3.79 -6.45
N LYS A 50 -6.92 4.58 -7.19
CA LYS A 50 -7.33 5.93 -6.76
C LYS A 50 -8.11 5.90 -5.45
N HIS A 51 -9.09 4.99 -5.35
CA HIS A 51 -9.87 4.83 -4.13
C HIS A 51 -9.02 4.33 -2.96
N ALA A 52 -8.18 3.32 -3.16
CA ALA A 52 -7.32 2.78 -2.12
C ALA A 52 -6.32 3.83 -1.59
N VAL A 53 -5.74 4.64 -2.47
CA VAL A 53 -4.86 5.76 -2.07
C VAL A 53 -5.65 6.80 -1.26
N SER A 54 -6.84 7.18 -1.72
CA SER A 54 -7.70 8.16 -1.01
C SER A 54 -8.07 7.67 0.40
N GLU A 55 -8.53 6.43 0.53
CA GLU A 55 -8.86 5.84 1.84
C GLU A 55 -7.63 5.67 2.73
N GLY A 56 -6.49 5.32 2.15
CA GLY A 56 -5.21 5.25 2.86
C GLY A 56 -4.80 6.61 3.44
N THR A 57 -4.85 7.68 2.64
CA THR A 57 -4.53 9.03 3.11
C THR A 57 -5.47 9.49 4.21
N LYS A 58 -6.79 9.30 4.05
CA LYS A 58 -7.77 9.62 5.11
C LYS A 58 -7.49 8.88 6.41
N SER A 59 -7.12 7.61 6.32
CA SER A 59 -6.81 6.79 7.49
C SER A 59 -5.55 7.25 8.21
N VAL A 60 -4.52 7.64 7.47
CA VAL A 60 -3.29 8.22 8.04
C VAL A 60 -3.60 9.54 8.73
N THR A 61 -4.31 10.45 8.07
CA THR A 61 -4.74 11.74 8.64
C THR A 61 -5.52 11.56 9.95
N LYS A 62 -6.49 10.64 9.96
CA LYS A 62 -7.26 10.30 11.16
C LYS A 62 -6.37 9.74 12.28
N PHE A 63 -5.38 8.91 11.94
CA PHE A 63 -4.46 8.33 12.90
C PHE A 63 -3.51 9.37 13.51
N THR A 64 -3.00 10.29 12.68
CA THR A 64 -2.09 11.35 13.13
C THR A 64 -2.79 12.53 13.78
N GLY A 65 -4.13 12.55 13.82
CA GLY A 65 -4.92 13.63 14.42
C GLY A 65 -4.72 14.99 13.73
N THR A 66 -4.38 14.96 12.45
CA THR A 66 -4.11 16.13 11.61
C THR A 66 -5.28 16.43 10.68
#